data_AF-A0ABD5YGF3-F1
#
_entry.id   AF-A0ABD5YGF3-F1
#
_cell.length_a   1.000
_cell.length_b   1.000
_cell.length_c   1.000
_cell.angle_alpha   90.00
_cell.angle_beta   90.00
_cell.angle_gamma   90.00
#
_symmetry.space_group_name_H-M   'P 1'
#
loop_
_entity.id
_entity.type
_entity.pdbx_description
1 polymer ?
#
loop_
_entity_poly.entity_id
_entity_poly.type
_entity_poly.pdbx_seq_one_letter_code
_entity_poly.pdbx_strand_id
1 'polypeptide(L)'
;MGTYIVRKRNSLQSVLNKSKRGDAVVVTDGYDATNDSWPVTIDTEIRIESNPHNRIAVPSAGEASFILDLNGSNRPPGITLVNMYVDANGADSAFRVQNARFCNFVGCLAENAAQHGYLLLNRNHPPNSNRFFYCDAHSNRGNGFFIDDRAHSTTFVGCRAVGNDGRGSGHRIITRVRGSGAG
;
A
#
# COMPACT_ATOMS: atom_id res chain seq x y z
N MET A 1 10.07 12.13 17.67
CA MET A 1 10.25 11.33 16.45
C MET A 1 11.19 10.20 16.81
N GLY A 2 10.63 9.02 17.05
CA GLY A 2 11.36 7.79 17.30
C GLY A 2 11.65 7.03 16.01
N THR A 3 12.61 6.12 16.07
CA THR A 3 12.90 5.17 14.99
C THR A 3 12.85 3.77 15.56
N TYR A 4 12.04 2.91 14.94
CA TYR A 4 11.88 1.51 15.31
C TYR A 4 12.48 0.64 14.22
N ILE A 5 13.15 -0.46 14.61
CA ILE A 5 13.74 -1.41 13.67
C ILE A 5 12.97 -2.73 13.80
N VAL A 6 12.49 -3.23 12.67
CA VAL A 6 11.80 -4.52 12.55
C VAL A 6 12.73 -5.51 11.89
N ARG A 7 13.09 -6.56 12.63
CA ARG A 7 14.01 -7.63 12.22
C ARG A 7 13.44 -9.00 12.59
N LYS A 8 14.24 -10.05 12.42
CA LYS A 8 13.87 -11.43 12.72
C LYS A 8 13.23 -11.54 14.11
N ARG A 9 12.07 -12.21 14.20
CA ARG A 9 11.23 -12.38 15.40
C ARG A 9 10.46 -11.15 15.89
N ASN A 10 10.57 -10.00 15.23
CA ASN A 10 9.68 -8.88 15.52
C ASN A 10 8.39 -9.03 14.73
N SER A 11 7.26 -8.75 15.38
CA SER A 11 6.01 -8.46 14.69
C SER A 11 6.01 -6.99 14.28
N LEU A 12 5.83 -6.74 12.99
CA LEU A 12 5.63 -5.41 12.43
C LEU A 12 4.38 -4.77 13.04
N GLN A 13 3.25 -5.49 13.12
CA GLN A 13 2.01 -4.98 13.72
C GLN A 13 2.23 -4.52 15.16
N SER A 14 2.98 -5.29 15.96
CA SER A 14 3.29 -4.94 17.35
C SER A 14 4.14 -3.67 17.49
N VAL A 15 5.01 -3.39 16.50
CA VAL A 15 5.78 -2.14 16.44
C VAL A 15 4.90 -0.97 16.01
N LEU A 16 4.04 -1.18 15.01
CA LEU A 16 3.09 -0.17 14.55
C LEU A 16 2.14 0.28 15.67
N ASN A 17 1.61 -0.65 16.46
CA ASN A 17 0.71 -0.37 17.58
C ASN A 17 1.35 0.51 18.69
N LYS A 18 2.68 0.59 18.74
CA LYS A 18 3.43 1.41 19.72
C LYS A 18 3.96 2.72 19.12
N SER A 19 3.95 2.82 17.79
CA SER A 19 4.46 3.97 17.06
C SER A 19 3.53 5.15 17.24
N LYS A 20 4.08 6.36 17.21
CA LYS A 20 3.32 7.61 17.32
C LYS A 20 3.46 8.41 16.03
N ARG A 21 2.55 9.37 15.86
CA ARG A 21 2.59 10.32 14.74
C ARG A 21 3.99 10.89 14.55
N GLY A 22 4.48 10.79 13.32
CA GLY A 22 5.80 11.26 12.89
C GLY A 22 6.91 10.23 13.07
N ASP A 23 6.72 9.11 13.76
CA ASP A 23 7.78 8.12 13.91
C ASP A 23 8.17 7.45 12.57
N ALA A 24 9.35 6.84 12.57
CA ALA A 24 9.86 6.04 11.46
C ALA A 24 9.99 4.56 11.87
N VAL A 25 9.63 3.66 10.97
CA VAL A 25 9.77 2.21 11.13
C VAL A 25 10.62 1.68 9.99
N VAL A 26 11.75 1.04 10.31
CA VAL A 26 12.68 0.46 9.34
C VAL A 26 12.51 -1.07 9.34
N VAL A 27 12.04 -1.62 8.23
CA VAL A 27 11.92 -3.06 8.01
C VAL A 27 13.19 -3.58 7.35
N THR A 28 13.93 -4.39 8.08
CA THR A 28 15.21 -4.97 7.62
C THR A 28 15.01 -6.21 6.76
N ASP A 29 16.05 -6.59 6.02
CA ASP A 29 16.15 -7.86 5.28
C ASP A 29 15.99 -9.10 6.15
N GLY A 30 16.31 -9.00 7.44
CA GLY A 30 16.09 -10.05 8.42
C GLY A 30 14.65 -10.19 8.90
N TYR A 31 13.72 -9.30 8.51
CA TYR A 31 12.31 -9.42 8.91
C TYR A 31 11.68 -10.70 8.34
N ASP A 32 10.84 -11.32 9.16
CA ASP A 32 10.17 -12.58 8.82
C ASP A 32 8.66 -12.40 9.02
N ALA A 33 7.96 -12.37 7.88
CA ALA A 33 6.53 -12.11 7.77
C ALA A 33 5.66 -13.14 8.52
N THR A 34 6.16 -14.34 8.82
CA THR A 34 5.38 -15.33 9.57
C THR A 34 5.18 -14.96 11.04
N ASN A 35 5.87 -13.92 11.53
CA ASN A 35 5.71 -13.41 12.89
C ASN A 35 4.52 -12.46 13.05
N ASP A 36 3.86 -12.08 11.96
CA ASP A 36 2.70 -11.19 11.97
C ASP A 36 1.41 -11.93 11.62
N SER A 37 0.31 -11.43 12.20
CA SER A 37 -1.03 -11.73 11.72
C SER A 37 -1.35 -10.79 10.55
N TRP A 38 -1.71 -11.36 9.41
CA TRP A 38 -2.01 -10.61 8.19
C TRP A 38 -3.53 -10.43 8.01
N PRO A 39 -4.01 -9.28 7.47
CA PRO A 39 -3.25 -8.12 6.99
C PRO A 39 -2.59 -7.30 8.10
N VAL A 40 -1.44 -6.70 7.80
CA VAL A 40 -0.84 -5.67 8.66
C VAL A 40 -1.55 -4.34 8.42
N THR A 41 -2.08 -3.74 9.48
CA THR A 41 -2.82 -2.47 9.45
C THR A 41 -1.97 -1.32 9.98
N ILE A 42 -1.95 -0.22 9.23
CA ILE A 42 -1.28 1.03 9.55
C ILE A 42 -2.36 2.11 9.66
N ASP A 43 -2.56 2.61 10.86
CA ASP A 43 -3.61 3.58 11.21
C ASP A 43 -3.05 4.90 11.76
N THR A 44 -1.72 5.02 11.80
CA THR A 44 -0.99 6.14 12.38
C THR A 44 -0.16 6.84 11.31
N GLU A 45 -0.11 8.17 11.33
CA GLU A 45 0.70 8.97 10.40
C GLU A 45 2.21 8.80 10.65
N ILE A 46 2.82 7.80 10.01
CA ILE A 46 4.25 7.45 10.15
C ILE A 46 4.91 7.22 8.79
N ARG A 47 6.25 7.12 8.82
CA ARG A 47 7.04 6.62 7.70
C ARG A 47 7.44 5.16 7.97
N ILE A 48 7.22 4.28 7.01
CA ILE A 48 7.75 2.92 7.00
C ILE A 48 8.67 2.78 5.81
N GLU A 49 9.87 2.28 6.02
CA GLU A 49 10.86 2.09 4.97
C GLU A 49 11.52 0.73 5.05
N SER A 50 11.88 0.18 3.90
CA SER A 50 12.70 -1.01 3.82
C SER A 50 13.95 -0.77 2.97
N ASN A 51 14.93 -1.66 3.10
CA ASN A 51 16.04 -1.68 2.17
C ASN A 51 15.51 -1.98 0.76
N PRO A 52 16.06 -1.35 -0.30
CA PRO A 52 15.72 -1.72 -1.66
C PRO A 52 15.83 -3.23 -1.87
N HIS A 53 14.89 -3.81 -2.61
CA HIS A 53 14.83 -5.25 -2.93
C HIS A 53 14.55 -6.20 -1.74
N ASN A 54 14.24 -5.70 -0.54
CA ASN A 54 13.79 -6.56 0.55
C ASN A 54 12.37 -7.07 0.31
N ARG A 55 12.23 -8.31 -0.17
CA ARG A 55 10.95 -8.94 -0.52
C ARG A 55 10.24 -9.49 0.72
N ILE A 56 9.10 -8.90 1.06
CA ILE A 56 8.20 -9.38 2.11
C ILE A 56 7.17 -10.32 1.48
N ALA A 57 7.33 -11.63 1.68
CA ALA A 57 6.38 -12.64 1.23
C ALA A 57 5.32 -12.90 2.29
N VAL A 58 4.06 -12.57 2.00
CA VAL A 58 2.96 -12.82 2.93
C VAL A 58 2.68 -14.33 3.01
N PRO A 59 2.55 -14.90 4.22
CA PRO A 59 2.47 -16.36 4.39
C PRO A 59 1.13 -16.96 3.96
N SER A 60 0.06 -16.17 3.85
CA SER A 60 -1.28 -16.66 3.56
C SER A 60 -2.09 -15.69 2.71
N ALA A 61 -2.99 -16.23 1.88
CA ALA A 61 -4.03 -15.44 1.23
C ALA A 61 -4.94 -14.75 2.26
N GLY A 62 -5.51 -13.63 1.88
CA GLY A 62 -6.36 -12.80 2.72
C GLY A 62 -6.88 -11.59 1.96
N GLU A 63 -7.52 -10.66 2.66
CA GLU A 63 -8.09 -9.47 2.00
C GLU A 63 -7.04 -8.47 1.52
N ALA A 64 -5.88 -8.42 2.17
CA ALA A 64 -4.74 -7.61 1.76
C ALA A 64 -3.45 -8.09 2.44
N SER A 65 -2.29 -7.62 1.97
CA SER A 65 -1.05 -7.67 2.74
C SER A 65 -0.99 -6.49 3.71
N PHE A 66 -1.01 -5.26 3.18
CA PHE A 66 -1.03 -4.03 3.97
C PHE A 66 -2.36 -3.30 3.82
N ILE A 67 -2.94 -2.90 4.95
CA ILE A 67 -4.08 -1.99 5.00
C ILE A 67 -3.60 -0.66 5.58
N LEU A 68 -3.75 0.42 4.83
CA LEU A 68 -3.56 1.78 5.30
C LEU A 68 -4.95 2.34 5.62
N ASP A 69 -5.26 2.44 6.92
CA ASP A 69 -6.55 2.86 7.45
C ASP A 69 -6.39 4.02 8.44
N LEU A 70 -6.09 5.20 7.88
CA LEU A 70 -5.93 6.42 8.66
C LEU A 70 -7.30 7.07 8.89
N ASN A 71 -8.02 6.60 9.90
CA ASN A 71 -9.24 7.26 10.42
C ASN A 71 -8.84 8.56 11.14
N GLY A 72 -8.52 9.59 10.37
CA GLY A 72 -7.87 10.79 10.90
C GLY A 72 -8.16 12.07 10.11
N SER A 73 -7.39 13.12 10.42
CA SER A 73 -7.67 14.49 9.98
C SER A 73 -7.66 14.64 8.45
N ASN A 74 -8.47 15.57 7.92
CA ASN A 74 -8.47 15.94 6.50
C ASN A 74 -7.22 16.78 6.10
N ARG A 75 -6.08 16.63 6.80
CA ARG A 75 -4.87 17.43 6.58
C ARG A 75 -3.62 16.54 6.50
N PRO A 76 -2.61 16.91 5.67
CA PRO A 76 -1.31 16.27 5.69
C PRO A 76 -0.62 16.37 7.05
N PRO A 77 0.37 15.49 7.34
CA PRO A 77 0.86 14.38 6.50
C PRO A 77 -0.01 13.12 6.59
N GLY A 78 0.04 12.26 5.57
CA GLY A 78 -0.50 10.89 5.63
C GLY A 78 0.60 9.85 5.88
N ILE A 79 0.25 8.57 5.79
CA ILE A 79 1.19 7.44 5.89
C ILE A 79 2.18 7.46 4.71
N THR A 80 3.47 7.25 4.97
CA THR A 80 4.49 7.16 3.91
C THR A 80 5.13 5.78 3.90
N LEU A 81 5.10 5.08 2.76
CA LEU A 81 5.79 3.82 2.53
C LEU A 81 6.94 4.02 1.53
N VAL A 82 8.12 3.49 1.86
CA VAL A 82 9.33 3.61 1.03
C VAL A 82 9.98 2.26 0.80
N ASN A 83 10.25 1.92 -0.46
CA ASN A 83 10.93 0.70 -0.88
C ASN A 83 10.31 -0.61 -0.36
N MET A 84 9.01 -0.58 -0.02
CA MET A 84 8.28 -1.76 0.41
C MET A 84 8.02 -2.67 -0.79
N TYR A 85 8.75 -3.79 -0.88
CA TYR A 85 8.49 -4.85 -1.85
C TYR A 85 7.64 -5.94 -1.19
N VAL A 86 6.41 -6.08 -1.66
CA VAL A 86 5.42 -7.01 -1.14
C VAL A 86 5.04 -8.03 -2.20
N ASP A 87 5.27 -9.31 -1.87
CA ASP A 87 4.65 -10.44 -2.53
C ASP A 87 3.38 -10.81 -1.75
N ALA A 88 2.23 -10.53 -2.36
CA ALA A 88 0.94 -10.72 -1.75
C ALA A 88 0.54 -12.20 -1.62
N ASN A 89 1.23 -13.11 -2.34
CA ASN A 89 1.01 -14.56 -2.27
C ASN A 89 -0.48 -14.95 -2.29
N GLY A 90 -1.24 -14.37 -3.21
CA GLY A 90 -2.67 -14.63 -3.36
C GLY A 90 -3.60 -13.85 -2.43
N ALA A 91 -3.12 -12.91 -1.61
CA ALA A 91 -4.00 -11.92 -0.98
C ALA A 91 -4.69 -11.07 -2.06
N ASP A 92 -5.93 -10.62 -1.82
CA ASP A 92 -6.70 -9.85 -2.80
C ASP A 92 -5.96 -8.59 -3.26
N SER A 93 -5.21 -7.94 -2.36
CA SER A 93 -4.34 -6.82 -2.72
C SER A 93 -3.04 -6.75 -1.93
N ALA A 94 -1.95 -6.28 -2.54
CA ALA A 94 -0.71 -6.06 -1.79
C ALA A 94 -0.85 -4.83 -0.88
N PHE A 95 -1.32 -3.71 -1.43
CA PHE A 95 -1.58 -2.49 -0.67
C PHE A 95 -3.03 -2.06 -0.85
N ARG A 96 -3.76 -2.00 0.27
CA ARG A 96 -5.11 -1.45 0.33
C ARG A 96 -5.08 -0.13 1.08
N VAL A 97 -5.55 0.94 0.45
CA VAL A 97 -5.76 2.25 1.06
C VAL A 97 -7.26 2.43 1.27
N GLN A 98 -7.68 2.53 2.52
CA GLN A 98 -9.08 2.72 2.91
C GLN A 98 -9.19 3.82 3.96
N ASN A 99 -10.18 4.71 3.84
CA ASN A 99 -10.36 5.89 4.71
C ASN A 99 -9.13 6.82 4.88
N ALA A 100 -8.02 6.54 4.21
CA ALA A 100 -6.76 7.26 4.34
C ALA A 100 -6.55 8.27 3.21
N ARG A 101 -5.83 9.35 3.54
CA ARG A 101 -5.58 10.50 2.66
C ARG A 101 -4.12 10.90 2.74
N PHE A 102 -3.63 11.56 1.70
CA PHE A 102 -2.25 12.06 1.64
C PHE A 102 -1.18 10.97 1.81
N CYS A 103 -1.52 9.71 1.55
CA CYS A 103 -0.56 8.62 1.62
C CYS A 103 0.47 8.75 0.50
N ASN A 104 1.74 8.53 0.82
CA ASN A 104 2.84 8.52 -0.15
C ASN A 104 3.42 7.12 -0.26
N PHE A 105 3.61 6.66 -1.49
CA PHE A 105 4.34 5.45 -1.83
C PHE A 105 5.54 5.85 -2.69
N VAL A 106 6.73 5.40 -2.31
CA VAL A 106 7.98 5.75 -3.00
C VAL A 106 8.79 4.48 -3.21
N GLY A 107 8.98 4.05 -4.47
CA GLY A 107 9.77 2.85 -4.77
C GLY A 107 9.15 1.53 -4.29
N CYS A 108 7.84 1.51 -4.01
CA CYS A 108 7.16 0.30 -3.55
C CYS A 108 6.89 -0.65 -4.72
N LEU A 109 6.85 -1.96 -4.46
CA LEU A 109 6.51 -2.98 -5.44
C LEU A 109 5.41 -3.90 -4.89
N ALA A 110 4.37 -4.13 -5.68
CA ALA A 110 3.27 -5.04 -5.39
C ALA A 110 3.22 -6.20 -6.40
N GLU A 111 3.30 -7.45 -5.95
CA GLU A 111 3.17 -8.61 -6.84
C GLU A 111 2.30 -9.75 -6.32
N ASN A 112 1.86 -10.59 -7.26
CA ASN A 112 1.13 -11.85 -7.02
C ASN A 112 -0.16 -11.69 -6.21
N ALA A 113 -0.82 -10.52 -6.27
CA ALA A 113 -2.14 -10.36 -5.69
C ALA A 113 -3.19 -11.13 -6.50
N ALA A 114 -4.18 -11.71 -5.79
CA ALA A 114 -5.32 -12.38 -6.42
C ALA A 114 -6.27 -11.39 -7.12
N GLN A 115 -6.18 -10.10 -6.81
CA GLN A 115 -6.85 -9.04 -7.56
C GLN A 115 -5.89 -7.89 -7.86
N HIS A 116 -5.69 -6.94 -6.96
CA HIS A 116 -5.05 -5.66 -7.29
C HIS A 116 -3.71 -5.49 -6.62
N GLY A 117 -2.69 -5.00 -7.34
CA GLY A 117 -1.43 -4.65 -6.68
C GLY A 117 -1.65 -3.54 -5.64
N TYR A 118 -2.16 -2.42 -6.11
CA TYR A 118 -2.60 -1.28 -5.29
C TYR A 118 -4.11 -1.08 -5.44
N LEU A 119 -4.82 -1.07 -4.31
CA LEU A 119 -6.26 -0.87 -4.23
C LEU A 119 -6.58 0.36 -3.39
N LEU A 120 -7.08 1.42 -4.02
CA LEU A 120 -7.61 2.59 -3.32
C LEU A 120 -9.13 2.46 -3.29
N LEU A 121 -9.68 2.21 -2.10
CA LEU A 121 -11.07 1.85 -1.90
C LEU A 121 -11.84 2.94 -1.14
N ASN A 122 -13.05 3.26 -1.59
CA ASN A 122 -13.92 4.20 -0.89
C ASN A 122 -15.07 3.46 -0.18
N ARG A 123 -14.96 3.30 1.15
CA ARG A 123 -16.10 2.83 1.97
C ARG A 123 -16.94 3.99 2.47
N ASN A 124 -16.33 4.91 3.24
CA ASN A 124 -17.05 6.00 3.91
C ASN A 124 -16.47 7.39 3.59
N HIS A 125 -15.16 7.45 3.36
CA HIS A 125 -14.44 8.68 3.02
C HIS A 125 -13.56 8.43 1.80
N PRO A 126 -13.74 9.16 0.68
CA PRO A 126 -12.96 8.91 -0.52
C PRO A 126 -11.46 9.09 -0.24
N PRO A 127 -10.61 8.11 -0.60
CA PRO A 127 -9.17 8.29 -0.58
C PRO A 127 -8.80 9.45 -1.48
N ASN A 128 -8.09 10.45 -0.96
CA ASN A 128 -7.71 11.60 -1.76
C ASN A 128 -6.27 12.05 -1.53
N SER A 129 -5.74 12.73 -2.54
CA SER A 129 -4.39 13.33 -2.50
C SER A 129 -3.25 12.33 -2.26
N ASN A 130 -3.45 11.06 -2.61
CA ASN A 130 -2.44 10.02 -2.49
C ASN A 130 -1.42 10.13 -3.62
N ARG A 131 -0.17 9.75 -3.39
CA ARG A 131 0.88 9.89 -4.40
C ARG A 131 1.71 8.61 -4.48
N PHE A 132 1.99 8.21 -5.71
CA PHE A 132 2.82 7.07 -6.06
C PHE A 132 3.99 7.57 -6.89
N PHE A 133 5.20 7.35 -6.39
CA PHE A 133 6.44 7.71 -7.05
C PHE A 133 7.26 6.45 -7.27
N TYR A 134 7.60 6.16 -8.53
CA TYR A 134 8.44 5.03 -8.90
C TYR A 134 7.95 3.67 -8.37
N CYS A 135 6.63 3.48 -8.31
CA CYS A 135 6.02 2.26 -7.81
C CYS A 135 5.73 1.26 -8.94
N ASP A 136 5.89 -0.03 -8.63
CA ASP A 136 5.73 -1.14 -9.57
C ASP A 136 4.60 -2.07 -9.14
N ALA A 137 3.78 -2.52 -10.10
CA ALA A 137 2.76 -3.53 -9.86
C ALA A 137 2.89 -4.68 -10.87
N HIS A 138 3.29 -5.86 -10.42
CA HIS A 138 3.67 -6.98 -11.28
C HIS A 138 2.83 -8.24 -11.03
N SER A 139 2.48 -8.97 -12.09
CA SER A 139 1.91 -10.33 -11.97
C SER A 139 0.69 -10.45 -11.04
N ASN A 140 -0.12 -9.39 -10.94
CA ASN A 140 -1.37 -9.43 -10.19
C ASN A 140 -2.50 -9.93 -11.11
N ARG A 141 -3.39 -10.78 -10.60
CA ARG A 141 -4.49 -11.35 -11.42
C ARG A 141 -5.57 -10.34 -11.83
N GLY A 142 -5.56 -9.15 -11.25
CA GLY A 142 -6.43 -8.03 -11.61
C GLY A 142 -5.59 -6.85 -12.10
N ASN A 143 -5.98 -5.62 -11.75
CA ASN A 143 -5.23 -4.42 -12.14
C ASN A 143 -3.97 -4.22 -11.29
N GLY A 144 -2.91 -3.66 -11.90
CA GLY A 144 -1.73 -3.24 -11.13
C GLY A 144 -2.08 -2.14 -10.13
N PHE A 145 -2.75 -1.09 -10.61
CA PHE A 145 -3.31 -0.01 -9.80
C PHE A 145 -4.80 0.11 -10.06
N PHE A 146 -5.62 -0.03 -9.01
CA PHE A 146 -7.06 0.15 -9.05
C PHE A 146 -7.46 1.28 -8.11
N ILE A 147 -8.21 2.22 -8.67
CA ILE A 147 -8.74 3.38 -7.95
C ILE A 147 -10.25 3.35 -8.10
N ASP A 148 -10.96 3.23 -6.99
CA ASP A 148 -12.41 3.25 -6.94
C ASP A 148 -12.98 4.62 -7.33
N ASP A 149 -14.20 4.65 -7.89
CA ASP A 149 -14.80 5.72 -8.71
C ASP A 149 -15.03 7.08 -7.99
N ARG A 150 -14.53 7.26 -6.76
CA ARG A 150 -14.64 8.50 -5.96
C ARG A 150 -13.31 9.00 -5.41
N ALA A 151 -12.24 8.21 -5.49
CA ALA A 151 -10.92 8.67 -5.11
C ALA A 151 -10.44 9.73 -6.12
N HIS A 152 -9.85 10.82 -5.61
CA HIS A 152 -9.49 11.98 -6.42
C HIS A 152 -8.16 12.59 -5.98
N SER A 153 -7.56 13.39 -6.88
CA SER A 153 -6.25 14.03 -6.66
C SER A 153 -5.10 13.05 -6.42
N THR A 154 -5.20 11.83 -6.94
CA THR A 154 -4.13 10.83 -6.85
C THR A 154 -3.09 11.06 -7.94
N THR A 155 -1.82 11.12 -7.57
CA THR A 155 -0.70 11.35 -8.49
C THR A 155 0.09 10.07 -8.74
N PHE A 156 0.45 9.80 -9.99
CA PHE A 156 1.37 8.72 -10.38
C PHE A 156 2.54 9.32 -11.16
N VAL A 157 3.77 9.14 -10.67
CA VAL A 157 4.99 9.58 -11.34
C VAL A 157 5.94 8.40 -11.45
N GLY A 158 6.36 8.08 -12.68
CA GLY A 158 7.32 6.99 -12.94
C GLY A 158 6.84 5.62 -12.49
N CYS A 159 5.52 5.40 -12.37
CA CYS A 159 4.96 4.12 -11.95
C CYS A 159 4.79 3.17 -13.15
N ARG A 160 4.88 1.87 -12.91
CA ARG A 160 4.79 0.85 -13.96
C ARG A 160 3.91 -0.32 -13.52
N ALA A 161 3.17 -0.87 -14.48
CA ALA A 161 2.32 -2.05 -14.29
C ALA A 161 2.65 -3.10 -15.35
N VAL A 162 3.12 -4.29 -14.96
CA VAL A 162 3.62 -5.34 -15.88
C VAL A 162 2.96 -6.67 -15.56
N GLY A 163 2.56 -7.43 -16.59
CA GLY A 163 2.03 -8.79 -16.43
C GLY A 163 0.79 -8.93 -15.55
N ASN A 164 -0.08 -7.92 -15.48
CA ASN A 164 -1.31 -8.00 -14.67
C ASN A 164 -2.52 -8.39 -15.55
N ASP A 165 -3.42 -9.24 -15.04
CA ASP A 165 -4.50 -9.89 -15.83
C ASP A 165 -5.85 -9.14 -15.87
N GLY A 166 -5.92 -7.93 -15.31
CA GLY A 166 -7.14 -7.12 -15.24
C GLY A 166 -7.91 -7.04 -16.56
N ARG A 167 -9.19 -7.46 -16.54
CA ARG A 167 -10.11 -7.68 -17.69
C ARG A 167 -9.54 -7.26 -19.06
N GLY A 168 -8.84 -8.21 -19.68
CA GLY A 168 -8.41 -8.18 -21.08
C GLY A 168 -6.95 -7.76 -21.23
N SER A 169 -6.02 -8.71 -21.07
CA SER A 169 -4.67 -8.73 -21.68
C SER A 169 -4.04 -7.35 -21.91
N GLY A 170 -4.01 -6.54 -20.85
CA GLY A 170 -3.74 -5.13 -20.96
C GLY A 170 -3.16 -4.59 -19.66
N HIS A 171 -1.87 -4.30 -19.71
CA HIS A 171 -1.07 -3.58 -18.73
C HIS A 171 -1.66 -2.21 -18.38
N ARG A 172 -2.73 -2.16 -17.58
CA ARG A 172 -3.44 -0.91 -17.30
C ARG A 172 -3.17 -0.41 -15.89
N ILE A 173 -2.64 0.81 -15.81
CA ILE A 173 -2.98 1.73 -14.73
C ILE A 173 -4.42 2.18 -15.04
N ILE A 174 -5.41 1.64 -14.33
CA ILE A 174 -6.79 2.14 -14.48
C ILE A 174 -6.96 3.32 -13.54
N THR A 175 -6.65 4.52 -14.04
CA THR A 175 -7.13 5.78 -13.49
C THR A 175 -8.51 6.05 -14.07
N ARG A 176 -9.57 5.53 -13.44
CA ARG A 176 -10.92 6.08 -13.69
C ARG A 176 -11.05 7.41 -12.96
N VAL A 177 -10.67 8.50 -13.63
CA VAL A 177 -11.01 9.85 -13.19
C VAL A 177 -12.31 10.24 -13.89
N ARG A 178 -13.46 9.97 -13.26
CA ARG A 178 -14.69 10.67 -13.64
C ARG A 178 -14.67 12.03 -12.95
N GLY A 179 -14.46 13.09 -13.74
CA GLY A 179 -14.78 14.43 -13.28
C GLY A 179 -16.27 14.47 -12.98
N SER A 180 -16.64 14.73 -11.72
CA SER A 180 -17.98 15.19 -11.40
C SER A 180 -18.13 16.55 -12.07
N GLY A 181 -18.84 16.59 -13.20
CA GLY A 181 -19.36 17.85 -13.72
C GLY A 181 -20.18 18.49 -12.61
N ALA A 182 -19.84 19.72 -12.24
CA ALA A 182 -20.73 20.54 -11.45
C ALA A 182 -22.02 20.72 -12.25
N GLY A 183 -23.11 20.21 -11.71
CA GLY A 183 -24.49 20.43 -12.14
C GLY A 183 -25.30 20.81 -10.93
#